data_AF-A0AAQ4D4B3-F1
#
_entry.id   AF-A0AAQ4D4B3-F1
#
_cell.length_a   1.000
_cell.length_b   1.000
_cell.length_c   1.000
_cell.angle_alpha   90.00
_cell.angle_beta   90.00
_cell.angle_gamma   90.00
#
_symmetry.space_group_name_H-M   'P 1'
#
loop_
_entity.id
_entity.type
_entity.pdbx_description
1 polymer ?
#
loop_
_entity_poly.entity_id
_entity_poly.type
_entity_poly.pdbx_seq_one_letter_code
_entity_poly.pdbx_strand_id
1 'polypeptide(L)'
;MRIPKGFDKIILRPQGGLERLMKYGGAFLANAISKMPGNEDGGAGDIITFNTKQQSILVATGDASRRNKYASLTELIVGDVKTT
;
A
#
# COMPACT_ATOMS: atom_id res chain seq x y z
N MET A 1 -1.71 12.47 11.31
CA MET A 1 -0.66 11.51 11.70
C MET A 1 0.68 12.04 11.21
N ARG A 2 1.72 12.08 12.05
CA ARG A 2 3.05 12.58 11.67
C ARG A 2 3.94 11.37 11.36
N ILE A 3 4.51 11.32 10.16
CA ILE A 3 5.46 10.25 9.79
C ILE A 3 6.77 10.48 10.56
N PRO A 4 7.33 9.48 11.25
CA PRO A 4 8.59 9.58 11.97
C PRO A 4 9.75 10.04 11.07
N LYS A 5 10.74 10.70 11.67
CA LYS A 5 11.96 11.11 10.96
C LYS A 5 12.78 9.86 10.61
N GLY A 6 13.30 9.79 9.38
CA GLY A 6 14.06 8.63 8.88
C GLY A 6 13.22 7.57 8.16
N PHE A 7 11.89 7.73 8.12
CA PHE A 7 11.04 6.86 7.30
C PHE A 7 11.03 7.35 5.85
N ASP A 8 11.28 6.43 4.94
CA ASP A 8 11.09 6.64 3.51
C ASP A 8 9.60 6.66 3.18
N LYS A 9 9.20 7.52 2.25
CA LYS A 9 7.80 7.74 1.86
C LYS A 9 7.61 7.34 0.42
N ILE A 10 6.71 6.40 0.19
CA ILE A 10 6.35 5.89 -1.12
C ILE A 10 4.88 6.20 -1.35
N ILE A 11 4.57 6.74 -2.54
CA ILE A 11 3.19 7.00 -2.95
C ILE A 11 2.82 5.95 -3.99
N LEU A 12 1.84 5.10 -3.66
CA LEU A 12 1.26 4.13 -4.57
C LEU A 12 0.00 4.74 -5.21
N ARG A 13 -0.13 4.59 -6.52
CA ARG A 13 -1.31 5.03 -7.27
C ARG A 13 -2.02 3.83 -7.85
N PRO A 14 -3.15 3.42 -7.27
CA PRO A 14 -3.88 2.27 -7.80
C PRO A 14 -4.55 2.59 -9.14
N GLN A 15 -4.44 1.65 -10.06
CA GLN A 15 -5.17 1.74 -11.33
C GLN A 15 -6.67 1.51 -11.10
N GLY A 16 -7.51 2.32 -11.73
CA GLY A 16 -8.96 2.30 -11.51
C GLY A 16 -9.44 3.07 -10.28
N GLY A 17 -8.53 3.74 -9.55
CA GLY A 17 -8.84 4.61 -8.43
C GLY A 17 -8.87 3.91 -7.07
N LEU A 18 -8.45 4.64 -6.04
CA LEU A 18 -8.43 4.15 -4.67
C LEU A 18 -9.83 3.85 -4.13
N GLU A 19 -10.84 4.59 -4.57
CA GLU A 19 -12.23 4.35 -4.15
C GLU A 19 -12.72 2.95 -4.49
N ARG A 20 -12.37 2.42 -5.67
CA ARG A 20 -12.73 1.05 -6.05
C ARG A 20 -12.08 0.03 -5.12
N LEU A 21 -10.80 0.22 -4.80
CA LEU A 21 -10.09 -0.62 -3.84
C LEU A 21 -10.68 -0.55 -2.44
N MET A 22 -11.07 0.64 -1.99
CA MET A 22 -11.65 0.85 -0.67
C MET A 22 -13.02 0.17 -0.50
N LYS A 23 -13.76 -0.10 -1.60
CA LYS A 23 -15.00 -0.90 -1.56
C LYS A 23 -14.77 -2.33 -1.03
N TYR A 24 -13.57 -2.87 -1.19
CA TYR A 24 -13.19 -4.19 -0.66
C TYR A 24 -12.66 -4.13 0.79
N GLY A 25 -12.64 -2.94 1.40
CA GLY A 25 -12.23 -2.70 2.79
C GLY A 25 -10.79 -2.16 2.91
N GLY A 26 -10.63 -0.97 3.47
CA GLY A 26 -9.33 -0.33 3.64
C GLY A 26 -8.36 -1.09 4.57
N ALA A 27 -8.88 -1.77 5.60
CA ALA A 27 -8.05 -2.61 6.47
C ALA A 27 -7.51 -3.85 5.74
N PHE A 28 -8.32 -4.44 4.86
CA PHE A 28 -7.88 -5.55 4.01
C PHE A 28 -6.80 -5.10 3.03
N LEU A 29 -6.96 -3.91 2.45
CA LEU A 29 -5.98 -3.32 1.55
C LEU A 29 -4.64 -3.02 2.24
N ALA A 30 -4.66 -2.45 3.44
CA ALA A 30 -3.45 -2.20 4.22
C ALA A 30 -2.72 -3.53 4.52
N ASN A 31 -3.47 -4.54 4.96
CA ASN A 31 -2.94 -5.88 5.23
C ASN A 31 -2.37 -6.54 3.96
N ALA A 32 -3.03 -6.39 2.80
CA ALA A 32 -2.55 -6.90 1.53
C ALA A 32 -1.21 -6.24 1.12
N ILE A 33 -1.09 -4.91 1.27
CA ILE A 33 0.16 -4.17 1.02
C ILE A 33 1.26 -4.63 1.98
N SER A 34 0.93 -4.82 3.25
CA SER A 34 1.87 -5.30 4.26
C SER A 34 2.36 -6.73 4.00
N LYS A 35 1.50 -7.62 3.50
CA LYS A 35 1.78 -9.05 3.25
C LYS A 35 2.20 -9.37 1.82
N MET A 36 2.57 -8.37 1.02
CA MET A 36 2.95 -8.60 -0.36
C MET A 36 4.18 -9.52 -0.49
N PRO A 37 4.28 -10.26 -1.60
CA PRO A 37 5.44 -11.10 -1.89
C PRO A 37 6.75 -10.31 -1.75
N GLY A 38 7.70 -10.89 -1.03
CA GLY A 38 8.96 -10.24 -0.70
C GLY A 38 8.92 -9.42 0.59
N ASN A 39 7.79 -9.27 1.28
CA ASN A 39 7.73 -8.64 2.60
C ASN A 39 7.56 -9.69 3.70
N GLU A 40 8.63 -10.46 3.95
CA GLU A 40 8.63 -11.67 4.80
C GLU A 40 8.18 -11.38 6.25
N ASP A 41 8.37 -10.16 6.74
CA ASP A 41 7.98 -9.73 8.09
C ASP A 41 6.59 -9.05 8.16
N GLY A 42 5.82 -9.03 7.07
CA GLY A 42 4.47 -8.48 7.06
C GLY A 42 4.38 -6.97 7.35
N GLY A 43 5.45 -6.21 7.11
CA GLY A 43 5.46 -4.74 7.24
C GLY A 43 5.28 -4.22 8.67
N ALA A 44 5.72 -4.97 9.69
CA ALA A 44 5.64 -4.54 11.08
C ALA A 44 6.29 -3.16 11.28
N GLY A 45 5.49 -2.19 11.71
CA GLY A 45 5.91 -0.80 11.94
C GLY A 45 5.75 0.15 10.74
N ASP A 46 5.30 -0.34 9.59
CA ASP A 46 5.05 0.51 8.42
C ASP A 46 3.72 1.28 8.59
N ILE A 47 3.71 2.53 8.13
CA ILE A 47 2.54 3.41 8.20
C ILE A 47 1.88 3.45 6.82
N ILE A 48 0.66 2.94 6.74
CA ILE A 48 -0.14 2.96 5.51
C ILE A 48 -1.30 3.94 5.70
N THR A 49 -1.41 4.93 4.81
CA THR A 49 -2.47 5.94 4.86
C THR A 49 -3.12 6.09 3.48
N PHE A 50 -4.45 6.06 3.47
CA PHE A 50 -5.26 6.21 2.27
C PHE A 50 -5.63 7.68 2.06
N ASN A 51 -5.36 8.22 0.87
CA ASN A 51 -5.81 9.55 0.46
C ASN A 51 -6.77 9.43 -0.72
N THR A 52 -8.06 9.40 -0.41
CA THR A 52 -9.13 9.31 -1.43
C THR A 52 -9.21 10.56 -2.29
N LYS A 53 -8.93 11.76 -1.76
CA LYS A 53 -8.94 13.00 -2.56
C LYS A 53 -7.91 12.99 -3.69
N GLN A 54 -6.72 12.42 -3.42
CA GLN A 54 -5.64 12.31 -4.42
C GLN A 54 -5.60 10.93 -5.09
N GLN A 55 -6.55 10.04 -4.77
CA GLN A 55 -6.61 8.65 -5.24
C GLN A 55 -5.26 7.91 -5.09
N SER A 56 -4.64 8.05 -3.91
CA SER A 56 -3.28 7.53 -3.65
C SER A 56 -3.14 6.91 -2.27
N ILE A 57 -2.21 5.98 -2.13
CA ILE A 57 -1.85 5.34 -0.86
C ILE A 57 -0.44 5.78 -0.49
N LEU A 58 -0.29 6.35 0.69
CA LEU A 58 1.02 6.66 1.26
C LEU A 58 1.47 5.47 2.10
N VAL A 59 2.63 4.93 1.76
CA VAL A 59 3.33 3.93 2.55
C VAL A 59 4.60 4.57 3.07
N ALA A 60 4.79 4.56 4.39
CA ALA A 60 6.01 5.01 5.01
C ALA A 60 6.66 3.85 5.77
N THR A 61 7.94 3.61 5.49
CA THR A 61 8.70 2.51 6.08
C THR A 61 10.04 3.00 6.60
N GLY A 62 10.48 2.45 7.73
CA GLY A 62 11.83 2.67 8.27
C GLY A 62 12.87 1.68 7.72
N ASP A 63 12.46 0.76 6.85
CA ASP A 63 13.31 -0.30 6.30
C ASP A 63 13.62 -0.05 4.82
N ALA A 64 14.91 0.09 4.52
CA ALA A 64 15.39 0.34 3.15
C ALA A 64 15.09 -0.81 2.18
N SER A 65 15.07 -2.06 2.66
CA SER A 65 14.73 -3.23 1.85
C SER A 65 13.26 -3.20 1.43
N ARG A 66 12.37 -2.73 2.33
CA ARG A 66 10.94 -2.59 2.06
C ARG A 66 10.65 -1.38 1.17
N ARG A 67 11.39 -0.28 1.32
CA ARG A 67 11.29 0.88 0.42
C ARG A 67 11.43 0.48 -1.04
N ASN A 68 12.49 -0.25 -1.38
CA ASN A 68 12.74 -0.61 -2.77
C ASN A 68 11.63 -1.52 -3.32
N LYS A 69 11.07 -2.39 -2.47
CA LYS A 69 9.93 -3.25 -2.82
C LYS A 69 8.66 -2.43 -3.07
N TYR A 70 8.31 -1.50 -2.18
CA TYR A 70 7.19 -0.59 -2.39
C TYR A 70 7.41 0.33 -3.60
N ALA A 71 8.63 0.81 -3.84
CA ALA A 71 8.96 1.66 -4.98
C ALA A 71 8.94 0.91 -6.32
N SER A 72 9.26 -0.39 -6.32
CA SER A 72 9.12 -1.26 -7.49
C SER A 72 7.66 -1.57 -7.84
N LEU A 73 6.74 -1.20 -6.95
CA LEU A 73 5.33 -1.43 -7.12
C LEU A 73 4.74 -0.35 -8.02
N THR A 74 4.76 -0.65 -9.32
CA THR A 74 4.23 0.25 -10.35
C THR A 74 2.72 0.30 -10.32
N GLU A 75 2.03 -0.80 -9.99
CA GLU A 75 0.57 -0.90 -10.09
C GLU A 75 -0.05 -1.82 -9.04
N LEU A 76 -1.17 -1.37 -8.47
CA LEU A 76 -2.11 -2.22 -7.72
C LEU A 76 -3.34 -2.43 -8.59
N ILE A 77 -3.55 -3.67 -9.01
CA ILE A 77 -4.69 -4.08 -9.85
C ILE A 77 -5.68 -4.85 -8.96
N VAL A 78 -6.94 -4.43 -8.97
CA VAL A 78 -8.04 -5.25 -8.44
C VAL A 78 -8.46 -6.22 -9.52
N GLY A 79 -8.22 -7.51 -9.31
CA GLY A 79 -8.84 -8.54 -10.14
C GLY A 79 -10.34 -8.56 -9.88
N ASP A 80 -11.16 -8.50 -10.94
CA ASP A 80 -12.53 -8.97 -10.86
C ASP A 80 -12.49 -10.48 -10.60
N VAL A 81 -12.82 -10.90 -9.39
CA VAL A 81 -13.09 -12.32 -9.12
C VAL A 81 -14.38 -12.64 -9.86
N LYS A 82 -14.27 -13.11 -11.10
CA LYS A 82 -15.36 -13.83 -11.76
C LYS A 82 -15.59 -15.10 -10.94
N THR A 83 -16.54 -15.05 -10.02
CA THR A 83 -17.19 -16.25 -9.47
C THR A 83 -17.75 -17.01 -10.66
N THR A 84 -17.05 -18.06 -11.06
CA THR A 84 -17.50 -19.04 -12.06
C THR A 84 -17.92 -20.28 -11.31
#